data_AF-C6TI24-F1
#
_entry.id   AF-C6TI24-F1
#
_cell.length_a   1.000
_cell.length_b   1.000
_cell.length_c   1.000
_cell.angle_alpha   90.00
_cell.angle_beta   90.00
_cell.angle_gamma   90.00
#
_symmetry.space_group_name_H-M   'P 1'
#
loop_
_entity.id
_entity.type
_entity.pdbx_description
1 polymer ?
#
loop_
_entity_poly.entity_id
_entity_poly.type
_entity_poly.pdbx_seq_one_letter_code
_entity_poly.pdbx_strand_id
1 'polypeptide(L)'
;MLLPSSPSLLMPPGMGFTWLISSCLFFFSLLEFLLPSFISQRRPHRTQATWKAFARALNLFALGILLQGGYFHGVTSLTFGVDIQRIRWLGILQRISIGYIVAALCEIWLPAPRWKELGFVKSYYWQWFVAVILLALYSGLLYGLYVPDWQFDVSASTSSLPPIGGGDIYMVNCSVRGDLGPACNSAGMIDRYILGLDHLYRKPVYRNLKGCNMSAKGQVSDSSPSWCHAPFDPEGILSSITAAVSCIIGLQYGHVLAHLQDHKGRLYNWMCFSLSFLALGLFLALIGIPLNKSLYTVSYMLLTSAASGLTFIALYFLVDVHVTGV
;
A
#
# COMPACT_ATOMS: atom_id res chain seq x y z
N MET A 1 9.81 12.79 -34.45
CA MET A 1 9.26 13.43 -33.24
C MET A 1 9.70 12.60 -32.05
N LEU A 2 10.64 13.14 -31.27
CA LEU A 2 11.27 12.46 -30.14
C LEU A 2 10.30 12.48 -28.95
N LEU A 3 9.92 11.30 -28.44
CA LEU A 3 9.24 11.17 -27.15
C LEU A 3 10.19 11.69 -26.05
N PRO A 4 9.73 12.53 -25.11
CA PRO A 4 10.50 12.80 -23.92
C PRO A 4 10.47 11.53 -23.05
N SER A 5 11.65 10.94 -22.89
CA SER A 5 11.91 9.85 -21.97
C SER A 5 11.54 10.26 -20.55
N SER A 6 10.40 9.78 -20.07
CA SER A 6 10.12 9.70 -18.65
C SER A 6 11.24 8.90 -17.99
N PRO A 7 11.80 9.34 -16.85
CA PRO A 7 12.80 8.56 -16.13
C PRO A 7 12.08 7.33 -15.56
N SER A 8 12.07 6.27 -16.36
CA SER A 8 11.75 4.92 -15.95
C SER A 8 12.50 4.66 -14.65
N LEU A 9 11.74 4.44 -13.58
CA LEU A 9 12.18 3.88 -12.30
C LEU A 9 12.73 2.48 -12.58
N LEU A 10 13.92 2.43 -13.18
CA LEU A 10 14.70 1.22 -13.31
C LEU A 10 15.13 0.84 -11.89
N MET A 11 14.63 -0.31 -11.42
CA MET A 11 15.02 -0.88 -10.14
C MET A 11 16.56 -0.93 -10.05
N PRO A 12 17.18 -0.41 -8.98
CA PRO A 12 18.60 -0.61 -8.77
C PRO A 12 18.90 -2.11 -8.62
N PRO A 13 20.03 -2.60 -9.17
CA PRO A 13 20.40 -4.01 -9.12
C PRO A 13 20.65 -4.41 -7.65
N GLY A 14 19.95 -5.44 -7.17
CA GLY A 14 20.08 -5.97 -5.81
C GLY A 14 18.89 -5.71 -4.88
N MET A 15 17.91 -4.90 -5.27
CA MET A 15 16.70 -4.64 -4.46
C MET A 15 15.55 -5.63 -4.70
N GLY A 16 15.53 -6.38 -5.80
CA GLY A 16 14.38 -7.21 -6.19
C GLY A 16 13.99 -8.28 -5.17
N PHE A 17 14.95 -8.91 -4.51
CA PHE A 17 14.72 -10.05 -3.60
C PHE A 17 14.20 -9.61 -2.22
N THR A 18 14.79 -8.58 -1.62
CA THR A 18 14.31 -7.95 -0.36
C THR A 18 12.96 -7.25 -0.54
N TRP A 19 12.68 -6.75 -1.75
CA TRP A 19 11.39 -6.15 -2.12
C TRP A 19 10.25 -7.15 -2.21
N LEU A 20 10.51 -8.32 -2.82
CA LEU A 20 9.58 -9.43 -2.85
C LEU A 20 9.26 -9.88 -1.43
N ILE A 21 10.28 -10.10 -0.59
CA ILE A 21 10.10 -10.57 0.78
C ILE A 21 9.32 -9.57 1.65
N SER A 22 9.61 -8.27 1.60
CA SER A 22 8.89 -7.27 2.42
C SER A 22 7.43 -7.07 1.99
N SER A 23 7.13 -7.19 0.70
CA SER A 23 5.76 -7.12 0.17
C SER A 23 4.99 -8.43 0.36
N CYS A 24 5.69 -9.57 0.29
CA CYS A 24 5.16 -10.89 0.62
C CYS A 24 4.82 -11.00 2.11
N LEU A 25 5.69 -10.52 3.01
CA LEU A 25 5.44 -10.51 4.46
C LEU A 25 4.18 -9.70 4.83
N PHE A 26 3.93 -8.58 4.14
CA PHE A 26 2.68 -7.82 4.29
C PHE A 26 1.44 -8.66 3.93
N PHE A 27 1.54 -9.47 2.86
CA PHE A 27 0.49 -10.43 2.47
C PHE A 27 0.34 -11.61 3.45
N PHE A 28 1.44 -12.15 3.99
CA PHE A 28 1.43 -13.25 4.97
C PHE A 28 0.85 -12.81 6.32
N SER A 29 1.17 -11.61 6.80
CA SER A 29 0.57 -11.04 8.01
C SER A 29 -0.94 -10.84 7.84
N LEU A 30 -1.43 -10.49 6.65
CA LEU A 30 -2.87 -10.41 6.39
C LEU A 30 -3.56 -11.78 6.51
N LEU A 31 -2.92 -12.85 6.02
CA LEU A 31 -3.49 -14.21 6.12
C LEU A 31 -3.63 -14.66 7.59
N GLU A 32 -2.62 -14.41 8.43
CA GLU A 32 -2.62 -14.75 9.87
C GLU A 32 -3.68 -13.96 10.66
N PHE A 33 -3.94 -12.68 10.35
CA PHE A 33 -4.97 -11.88 11.01
C PHE A 33 -6.41 -12.20 10.55
N LEU A 34 -6.55 -12.63 9.30
CA LEU A 34 -7.83 -13.00 8.71
C LEU A 34 -8.29 -14.37 9.26
N LEU A 35 -7.44 -15.39 9.28
CA LEU A 35 -7.80 -16.79 9.59
C LEU A 35 -8.61 -17.01 10.90
N PRO A 36 -8.26 -16.42 12.06
CA PRO A 36 -9.03 -16.61 13.31
C PRO A 36 -10.40 -15.92 13.28
N SER A 37 -10.59 -14.92 12.40
CA SER A 37 -11.86 -14.24 12.18
C SER A 37 -12.81 -15.06 11.31
N PHE A 38 -12.28 -15.79 10.31
CA PHE A 38 -13.05 -16.61 9.36
C PHE A 38 -13.48 -17.96 9.93
N ILE A 39 -12.66 -18.58 10.78
CA ILE A 39 -12.96 -19.89 11.38
C ILE A 39 -14.01 -19.75 12.50
N SER A 40 -14.13 -18.58 13.12
CA SER A 40 -15.09 -18.33 14.19
C SER A 40 -16.40 -17.71 13.69
N GLN A 41 -17.26 -18.60 13.22
CA GLN A 41 -18.73 -18.57 13.34
C GLN A 41 -19.52 -17.87 12.23
N ARG A 42 -20.37 -18.69 11.59
CA ARG A 42 -21.74 -18.34 11.19
C ARG A 42 -22.45 -17.64 12.36
N ARG A 43 -22.20 -16.35 12.57
CA ARG A 43 -22.86 -15.57 13.62
C ARG A 43 -24.24 -15.18 13.10
N PRO A 44 -25.33 -15.42 13.86
CA PRO A 44 -26.67 -14.99 13.46
C PRO A 44 -26.84 -13.46 13.41
N HIS A 45 -25.93 -12.68 14.02
CA HIS A 45 -25.99 -11.22 14.07
C HIS A 45 -24.84 -10.54 13.32
N ARG A 46 -25.10 -10.07 12.09
CA ARG A 46 -24.15 -9.33 11.23
C ARG A 46 -23.64 -8.03 11.86
N THR A 47 -24.49 -7.36 12.64
CA THR A 47 -24.17 -6.10 13.33
C THR A 47 -23.08 -6.29 14.40
N GLN A 48 -23.20 -7.35 15.21
CA GLN A 48 -22.21 -7.67 16.23
C GLN A 48 -20.85 -8.05 15.61
N ALA A 49 -20.88 -8.81 14.51
CA ALA A 49 -19.67 -9.14 13.76
C ALA A 49 -18.98 -7.89 13.19
N THR A 50 -19.77 -6.97 12.60
CA THR A 50 -19.29 -5.70 12.07
C THR A 50 -18.65 -4.85 13.15
N TRP A 51 -19.30 -4.72 14.32
CA TRP A 51 -18.75 -3.97 15.44
C TRP A 51 -17.43 -4.54 15.95
N LYS A 52 -17.32 -5.88 16.04
CA LYS A 52 -16.08 -6.55 16.45
C LYS A 52 -14.95 -6.33 15.45
N ALA A 53 -15.25 -6.38 14.15
CA ALA A 53 -14.28 -6.07 13.10
C ALA A 53 -13.84 -4.60 13.18
N PHE A 54 -14.79 -3.68 13.36
CA PHE A 54 -14.50 -2.25 13.51
C PHE A 54 -13.61 -1.96 14.72
N ALA A 55 -13.92 -2.53 15.90
CA ALA A 55 -13.10 -2.36 17.10
C ALA A 55 -11.67 -2.86 16.92
N ARG A 56 -11.47 -3.98 16.20
CA ARG A 56 -10.13 -4.50 15.87
C ARG A 56 -9.38 -3.56 14.91
N ALA A 57 -10.06 -3.08 13.87
CA ALA A 57 -9.50 -2.12 12.93
C ALA A 57 -9.08 -0.83 13.66
N LEU A 58 -9.91 -0.33 14.57
CA LEU A 58 -9.62 0.85 15.39
C LEU A 58 -8.39 0.64 16.28
N ASN A 59 -8.30 -0.51 16.96
CA ASN A 59 -7.13 -0.83 17.79
C ASN A 59 -5.84 -0.90 16.95
N LEU A 60 -5.90 -1.51 15.76
CA LEU A 60 -4.74 -1.60 14.87
C LEU A 60 -4.33 -0.22 14.34
N PHE A 61 -5.31 0.62 14.03
CA PHE A 61 -5.10 2.00 13.58
C PHE A 61 -4.46 2.85 14.69
N ALA A 62 -4.99 2.77 15.92
CA ALA A 62 -4.46 3.47 17.08
C ALA A 62 -3.03 3.00 17.43
N LEU A 63 -2.78 1.68 17.37
CA LEU A 63 -1.43 1.13 17.52
C LEU A 63 -0.49 1.67 16.43
N GLY A 64 -0.98 1.81 15.20
CA GLY A 64 -0.23 2.42 14.10
C GLY A 64 0.22 3.84 14.40
N ILE A 65 -0.69 4.70 14.86
CA ILE A 65 -0.37 6.06 15.27
C ILE A 65 0.61 6.06 16.44
N LEU A 66 0.44 5.17 17.42
CA LEU A 66 1.32 5.07 18.58
C LEU A 66 2.74 4.62 18.21
N LEU A 67 2.90 3.70 17.25
CA LEU A 67 4.22 3.24 16.80
C LEU A 67 4.92 4.23 15.87
N GLN A 68 4.13 5.00 15.11
CA GLN A 68 4.64 5.91 14.08
C GLN A 68 4.79 7.35 14.57
N GLY A 69 4.07 7.72 15.63
CA GLY A 69 4.17 9.00 16.29
C GLY A 69 5.58 9.23 16.80
N GLY A 70 6.09 10.45 16.65
CA GLY A 70 7.44 10.86 17.02
C GLY A 70 7.66 10.92 18.54
N TYR A 71 7.28 9.89 19.29
CA TYR A 71 7.47 9.79 20.75
C TYR A 71 8.94 9.87 21.17
N PHE A 72 9.87 9.63 20.23
CA PHE A 72 11.31 9.70 20.45
C PHE A 72 11.95 10.79 19.60
N HIS A 73 12.00 12.02 20.13
CA HIS A 73 12.96 12.99 19.64
C HIS A 73 14.35 12.57 20.10
N GLY A 74 15.26 12.41 19.13
CA GLY A 74 16.73 12.32 19.22
C GLY A 74 17.38 11.82 20.52
N VAL A 75 18.35 10.91 20.39
CA VAL A 75 19.27 10.47 21.47
C VAL A 75 19.96 11.62 22.25
N THR A 76 19.82 12.86 21.78
CA THR A 76 20.43 14.09 22.31
C THR A 76 19.42 15.15 22.79
N SER A 77 18.10 14.92 22.74
CA SER A 77 17.08 15.89 23.18
C SER A 77 16.20 15.31 24.30
N LEU A 78 16.30 15.88 25.50
CA LEU A 78 15.58 15.47 26.72
C LEU A 78 14.07 15.82 26.70
N THR A 79 13.52 16.27 25.57
CA THR A 79 12.10 16.58 25.41
C THR A 79 11.33 15.31 25.06
N PHE A 80 10.84 14.62 26.09
CA PHE A 80 9.81 13.59 25.94
C PHE A 80 8.46 14.26 25.68
N GLY A 81 7.88 14.04 24.50
CA GLY A 81 6.61 14.64 24.12
C GLY A 81 6.11 14.16 22.76
N VAL A 82 4.80 14.28 22.54
CA VAL A 82 4.17 14.02 21.24
C VAL A 82 3.97 15.35 20.53
N ASP A 83 4.73 15.59 19.45
CA ASP A 83 4.46 16.72 18.58
C ASP A 83 3.23 16.42 17.70
N ILE A 84 2.06 16.82 18.21
CA ILE A 84 0.78 16.65 17.51
C ILE A 84 0.75 17.37 16.16
N GLN A 85 1.55 18.44 15.99
CA GLN A 85 1.58 19.21 14.74
C GLN A 85 2.32 18.49 13.63
N ARG A 86 3.13 17.46 13.95
CA ARG A 86 3.98 16.74 12.98
C ARG A 86 3.75 15.23 12.98
N ILE A 87 2.69 14.78 13.64
CA ILE A 87 2.40 13.35 13.70
C ILE A 87 2.04 12.84 12.31
N ARG A 88 2.64 11.72 11.90
CA ARG A 88 2.29 11.10 10.61
C ARG A 88 1.02 10.26 10.79
N TRP A 89 -0.08 10.69 10.15
CA TRP A 89 -1.39 10.06 10.31
C TRP A 89 -1.49 8.69 9.63
N LEU A 90 -0.95 8.56 8.41
CA LEU A 90 -1.00 7.33 7.63
C LEU A 90 0.33 6.57 7.58
N GLY A 91 0.21 5.26 7.62
CA GLY A 91 1.33 4.34 7.63
C GLY A 91 0.89 2.92 7.35
N ILE A 92 1.85 2.00 7.52
CA ILE A 92 1.68 0.59 7.15
C ILE A 92 0.53 -0.04 7.94
N LEU A 93 0.46 0.20 9.27
CA LEU A 93 -0.61 -0.37 10.11
C LEU A 93 -2.00 0.20 9.77
N GLN A 94 -2.07 1.48 9.42
CA GLN A 94 -3.30 2.15 9.03
C GLN A 94 -3.84 1.58 7.72
N ARG A 95 -2.96 1.31 6.74
CA ARG A 95 -3.34 0.61 5.50
C ARG A 95 -3.83 -0.80 5.76
N ILE A 96 -3.17 -1.55 6.63
CA ILE A 96 -3.62 -2.90 7.03
C ILE A 96 -5.00 -2.81 7.69
N SER A 97 -5.21 -1.82 8.56
CA SER A 97 -6.51 -1.60 9.22
C SER A 97 -7.63 -1.30 8.22
N ILE A 98 -7.39 -0.38 7.28
CA ILE A 98 -8.34 -0.03 6.22
C ILE A 98 -8.63 -1.26 5.33
N GLY A 99 -7.60 -1.99 4.91
CA GLY A 99 -7.78 -3.17 4.09
C GLY A 99 -8.52 -4.31 4.82
N TYR A 100 -8.23 -4.51 6.10
CA TYR A 100 -8.91 -5.46 6.96
C TYR A 100 -10.41 -5.15 7.08
N ILE A 101 -10.78 -3.91 7.41
CA ILE A 101 -12.20 -3.56 7.59
C ILE A 101 -12.97 -3.67 6.27
N VAL A 102 -12.39 -3.28 5.14
CA VAL A 102 -13.03 -3.43 3.83
C VAL A 102 -13.25 -4.91 3.51
N ALA A 103 -12.23 -5.76 3.67
CA ALA A 103 -12.36 -7.20 3.42
C ALA A 103 -13.37 -7.86 4.38
N ALA A 104 -13.37 -7.49 5.66
CA ALA A 104 -14.31 -8.01 6.65
C ALA A 104 -15.76 -7.59 6.35
N LEU A 105 -15.98 -6.34 5.93
CA LEU A 105 -17.30 -5.87 5.50
C LEU A 105 -17.78 -6.59 4.24
N CYS A 106 -16.88 -6.81 3.27
CA CYS A 106 -17.19 -7.61 2.09
C CYS A 106 -17.63 -9.02 2.48
N GLU A 107 -16.95 -9.68 3.41
CA GLU A 107 -17.35 -11.02 3.87
C GLU A 107 -18.70 -11.03 4.60
N ILE A 108 -18.93 -10.10 5.52
CA ILE A 108 -20.11 -10.11 6.40
C ILE A 108 -21.39 -9.78 5.62
N TRP A 109 -21.30 -8.86 4.66
CA TRP A 109 -22.46 -8.26 4.01
C TRP A 109 -22.75 -8.85 2.63
N LEU A 110 -21.74 -9.34 1.91
CA LEU A 110 -21.96 -9.93 0.59
C LEU A 110 -22.47 -11.37 0.73
N PRO A 111 -23.37 -11.81 -0.18
CA PRO A 111 -23.97 -13.12 -0.08
C PRO A 111 -22.93 -14.22 -0.29
N ALA A 112 -22.83 -15.12 0.69
CA ALA A 112 -22.02 -16.34 0.58
C ALA A 112 -22.71 -17.31 -0.41
N PRO A 113 -22.00 -17.83 -1.41
CA PRO A 113 -22.60 -18.71 -2.41
C PRO A 113 -22.70 -20.14 -1.89
N ARG A 114 -23.71 -20.87 -2.37
CA ARG A 114 -23.77 -22.32 -2.16
C ARG A 114 -22.75 -22.98 -3.09
N TRP A 115 -21.63 -23.42 -2.52
CA TRP A 115 -20.52 -24.15 -3.14
C TRP A 115 -20.88 -25.37 -4.01
N LYS A 116 -22.15 -25.77 -4.08
CA LYS A 116 -22.55 -27.07 -4.64
C LYS A 116 -22.64 -27.13 -6.16
N GLU A 117 -22.59 -26.01 -6.91
CA GLU A 117 -22.88 -26.04 -8.36
C GLU A 117 -22.00 -25.13 -9.24
N LEU A 118 -21.36 -24.07 -8.70
CA LEU A 118 -20.60 -23.09 -9.49
C LEU A 118 -19.13 -23.04 -9.05
N GLY A 119 -18.20 -23.02 -10.01
CA GLY A 119 -16.76 -22.94 -9.76
C GLY A 119 -16.36 -21.76 -8.86
N PHE A 120 -15.24 -21.91 -8.15
CA PHE A 120 -14.78 -21.01 -7.07
C PHE A 120 -14.88 -19.51 -7.38
N VAL A 121 -14.47 -19.08 -8.58
CA VAL A 121 -14.49 -17.67 -9.00
C VAL A 121 -15.91 -17.12 -9.12
N LYS A 122 -16.85 -17.92 -9.64
CA LYS A 122 -18.27 -17.53 -9.76
C LYS A 122 -18.96 -17.47 -8.40
N SER A 123 -18.46 -18.24 -7.45
CA SER A 123 -18.85 -18.15 -6.05
C SER A 123 -18.63 -16.70 -5.55
N TYR A 124 -17.40 -16.21 -5.54
CA TYR A 124 -17.08 -14.94 -4.87
C TYR A 124 -17.20 -13.69 -5.77
N TYR A 125 -18.10 -13.70 -6.76
CA TYR A 125 -18.19 -12.63 -7.76
C TYR A 125 -18.44 -11.24 -7.16
N TRP A 126 -19.25 -11.13 -6.09
CA TRP A 126 -19.51 -9.85 -5.44
C TRP A 126 -18.27 -9.22 -4.80
N GLN A 127 -17.36 -10.03 -4.26
CA GLN A 127 -16.10 -9.54 -3.69
C GLN A 127 -15.17 -9.03 -4.80
N TRP A 128 -15.12 -9.73 -5.93
CA TRP A 128 -14.40 -9.28 -7.13
C TRP A 128 -14.99 -8.00 -7.71
N PHE A 129 -16.32 -7.86 -7.72
CA PHE A 129 -16.99 -6.65 -8.17
C PHE A 129 -16.59 -5.43 -7.33
N VAL A 130 -16.56 -5.57 -5.99
CA VAL A 130 -16.05 -4.52 -5.11
C VAL A 130 -14.58 -4.19 -5.40
N ALA A 131 -13.73 -5.20 -5.59
CA ALA A 131 -12.33 -4.99 -5.95
C ALA A 131 -12.17 -4.21 -7.26
N VAL A 132 -12.98 -4.51 -8.28
CA VAL A 132 -12.98 -3.78 -9.57
C VAL A 132 -13.43 -2.33 -9.38
N ILE A 133 -14.47 -2.07 -8.57
CA ILE A 133 -14.91 -0.71 -8.26
C ILE A 133 -13.79 0.08 -7.56
N LEU A 134 -13.14 -0.51 -6.57
CA LEU A 134 -12.04 0.14 -5.84
C LEU A 134 -10.85 0.44 -6.78
N LEU A 135 -10.51 -0.47 -7.70
CA LEU A 135 -9.48 -0.23 -8.71
C LEU A 135 -9.87 0.85 -9.73
N ALA A 136 -11.15 0.89 -10.13
CA ALA A 136 -11.66 1.93 -11.02
C ALA A 136 -11.62 3.30 -10.33
N LEU A 137 -12.03 3.38 -9.06
CA LEU A 137 -11.93 4.59 -8.24
C LEU A 137 -10.48 5.04 -8.08
N TYR A 138 -9.58 4.13 -7.72
CA TYR A 138 -8.14 4.40 -7.63
C TYR A 138 -7.61 4.97 -8.94
N SER A 139 -7.89 4.31 -10.07
CA SER A 139 -7.38 4.72 -11.39
C SER A 139 -7.99 6.05 -11.84
N GLY A 140 -9.29 6.26 -11.59
CA GLY A 140 -9.97 7.52 -11.89
C GLY A 140 -9.38 8.70 -11.11
N LEU A 141 -9.08 8.51 -9.82
CA LEU A 141 -8.43 9.55 -9.01
C LEU A 141 -6.96 9.74 -9.41
N LEU A 142 -6.24 8.66 -9.71
CA LEU A 142 -4.82 8.73 -10.07
C LEU A 142 -4.60 9.46 -11.41
N TYR A 143 -5.39 9.12 -12.42
CA TYR A 143 -5.20 9.63 -13.78
C TYR A 143 -6.10 10.82 -14.15
N GLY A 144 -7.27 10.95 -13.51
CA GLY A 144 -8.29 11.93 -13.88
C GLY A 144 -8.13 13.30 -13.24
N LEU A 145 -7.50 13.39 -12.06
CA LEU A 145 -7.37 14.65 -11.32
C LEU A 145 -6.27 15.54 -11.90
N TYR A 146 -6.56 16.84 -11.95
CA TYR A 146 -5.60 17.89 -12.29
C TYR A 146 -4.81 18.31 -11.07
N VAL A 147 -3.48 18.33 -11.20
CA VAL A 147 -2.56 18.74 -10.14
C VAL A 147 -2.04 20.14 -10.45
N PRO A 148 -2.47 21.17 -9.70
CA PRO A 148 -1.96 22.53 -9.86
C PRO A 148 -0.53 22.65 -9.29
N ASP A 149 0.12 23.76 -9.64
CA ASP A 149 1.39 24.16 -9.01
C ASP A 149 1.17 24.43 -7.52
N TRP A 150 2.18 24.13 -6.71
CA TRP A 150 2.07 24.25 -5.27
C TRP A 150 3.40 24.64 -4.63
N GLN A 151 3.33 25.17 -3.41
CA GLN A 151 4.49 25.67 -2.68
C GLN A 151 4.53 25.12 -1.25
N PHE A 152 5.72 25.01 -0.68
CA PHE A 152 5.91 24.56 0.70
C PHE A 152 7.17 25.15 1.35
N ASP A 153 7.09 25.31 2.68
CA ASP A 153 8.15 25.91 3.48
C ASP A 153 8.90 24.82 4.26
N VAL A 154 10.23 24.80 4.13
CA VAL A 154 11.08 23.79 4.80
C VAL A 154 11.55 24.28 6.18
N SER A 155 11.46 25.57 6.49
CA SER A 155 12.19 26.17 7.63
C SER A 155 11.61 25.93 9.02
N ALA A 156 10.52 25.17 9.13
CA ALA A 156 10.12 24.60 10.40
C ALA A 156 10.92 23.31 10.74
N SER A 157 11.67 22.75 9.79
CA SER A 157 11.98 21.30 9.80
C SER A 157 13.41 20.88 10.16
N THR A 158 14.36 21.82 10.34
CA THR A 158 15.73 21.49 10.75
C THR A 158 16.36 22.60 11.59
N SER A 159 16.10 22.63 12.91
CA SER A 159 17.11 22.89 13.95
C SER A 159 16.46 23.19 15.31
N SER A 160 17.11 22.70 16.37
CA SER A 160 16.92 23.08 17.76
C SER A 160 17.56 24.46 18.08
N LEU A 161 17.52 25.39 17.13
CA LEU A 161 18.03 26.76 17.26
C LEU A 161 17.01 27.73 16.63
N PRO A 162 16.83 28.94 17.18
CA PRO A 162 15.86 29.91 16.66
C PRO A 162 16.28 30.37 15.25
N PRO A 163 15.32 30.65 14.36
CA PRO A 163 15.62 30.99 12.97
C PRO A 163 16.29 32.36 12.88
N ILE A 164 17.56 32.37 12.50
CA ILE A 164 18.24 33.55 11.95
C ILE A 164 18.26 33.31 10.43
N GLY A 165 17.27 33.83 9.72
CA GLY A 165 17.17 33.73 8.26
C GLY A 165 15.84 33.14 7.80
N GLY A 166 15.21 33.82 6.84
CA GLY A 166 13.85 33.57 6.34
C GLY A 166 13.64 32.16 5.79
N GLY A 167 12.38 31.74 5.73
CA GLY A 167 12.03 30.41 5.27
C GLY A 167 12.36 30.19 3.80
N ASP A 168 13.02 29.08 3.45
CA ASP A 168 13.20 28.72 2.04
C ASP A 168 11.86 28.17 1.53
N ILE A 169 11.17 28.99 0.74
CA ILE A 169 9.90 28.65 0.08
C ILE A 169 10.24 27.96 -1.23
N TYR A 170 9.84 26.70 -1.37
CA TYR A 170 10.04 25.92 -2.58
C TYR A 170 8.75 25.89 -3.41
N MET A 171 8.87 26.27 -4.69
CA MET A 171 7.78 26.18 -5.68
C MET A 171 7.95 24.91 -6.52
N VAL A 172 6.88 24.13 -6.67
CA VAL A 172 6.83 22.94 -7.54
C VAL A 172 5.81 23.19 -8.65
N ASN A 173 6.32 23.25 -9.88
CA ASN A 173 5.50 23.44 -11.07
C ASN A 173 5.11 22.07 -11.64
N CYS A 174 3.82 21.79 -11.63
CA CYS A 174 3.21 20.55 -12.09
C CYS A 174 2.31 20.80 -13.29
N SER A 175 1.23 21.57 -13.12
CA SER A 175 0.20 21.87 -14.13
C SER A 175 -0.17 20.71 -15.08
N VAL A 176 -0.31 19.48 -14.54
CA VAL A 176 -0.48 18.23 -15.31
C VAL A 176 -1.64 17.36 -14.80
N ARG A 177 -2.07 16.41 -15.64
CA ARG A 177 -2.99 15.31 -15.28
C ARG A 177 -2.29 13.97 -15.49
N GLY A 178 -2.55 13.02 -14.59
CA GLY A 178 -2.08 11.64 -14.72
C GLY A 178 -0.55 11.48 -14.71
N ASP A 179 0.18 12.47 -14.21
CA ASP A 179 1.61 12.32 -13.99
C ASP A 179 1.86 11.36 -12.82
N LEU A 180 2.74 10.39 -13.04
CA LEU A 180 3.15 9.40 -12.03
C LEU A 180 4.55 9.70 -11.48
N GLY A 181 5.09 10.87 -11.85
CA GLY A 181 6.37 11.39 -11.42
C GLY A 181 6.41 11.83 -9.94
N PRO A 182 7.59 12.24 -9.46
CA PRO A 182 7.77 12.75 -8.11
C PRO A 182 7.04 14.09 -7.94
N ALA A 183 6.45 14.32 -6.76
CA ALA A 183 5.77 15.56 -6.33
C ALA A 183 4.53 16.04 -7.13
N CYS A 184 4.37 15.66 -8.40
CA CYS A 184 3.29 16.11 -9.28
C CYS A 184 2.17 15.10 -9.53
N ASN A 185 2.22 13.94 -8.85
CA ASN A 185 1.14 12.96 -8.89
C ASN A 185 -0.06 13.36 -8.04
N SER A 186 -1.25 12.93 -8.46
CA SER A 186 -2.51 13.26 -7.78
C SER A 186 -2.67 12.57 -6.42
N ALA A 187 -2.03 11.41 -6.21
CA ALA A 187 -2.02 10.74 -4.91
C ALA A 187 -1.44 11.65 -3.82
N GLY A 188 -0.24 12.20 -4.08
CA GLY A 188 0.40 13.15 -3.18
C GLY A 188 -0.39 14.45 -3.06
N MET A 189 -1.11 14.89 -4.10
CA MET A 189 -2.00 16.06 -4.02
C MET A 189 -3.14 15.81 -3.03
N ILE A 190 -3.83 14.67 -3.15
CA ILE A 190 -4.91 14.27 -2.23
C ILE A 190 -4.40 14.21 -0.80
N ASP A 191 -3.24 13.58 -0.58
CA ASP A 191 -2.66 13.47 0.76
C ASP A 191 -2.30 14.85 1.34
N ARG A 192 -1.76 15.77 0.52
CA ARG A 192 -1.48 17.16 0.93
C ARG A 192 -2.73 17.92 1.35
N TYR A 193 -3.84 17.77 0.63
CA TYR A 193 -5.09 18.46 0.94
C TYR A 193 -5.81 17.88 2.16
N ILE A 194 -5.82 16.55 2.30
CA ILE A 194 -6.61 15.88 3.34
C ILE A 194 -5.81 15.71 4.64
N LEU A 195 -4.55 15.27 4.54
CA LEU A 195 -3.70 15.01 5.71
C LEU A 195 -2.94 16.26 6.15
N GLY A 196 -2.66 17.18 5.23
CA GLY A 196 -1.82 18.35 5.48
C GLY A 196 -0.32 18.08 5.27
N LEU A 197 0.44 19.14 4.94
CA LEU A 197 1.87 19.04 4.61
C LEU A 197 2.74 18.54 5.77
N ASP A 198 2.41 18.97 6.99
CA ASP A 198 3.22 18.65 8.19
C ASP A 198 3.12 17.19 8.63
N HIS A 199 2.06 16.51 8.20
CA HIS A 199 1.74 15.13 8.57
C HIS A 199 2.20 14.10 7.53
N LEU A 200 2.83 14.55 6.44
CA LEU A 200 3.37 13.70 5.38
C LEU A 200 4.78 13.19 5.74
N TYR A 201 5.15 12.07 5.12
CA TYR A 201 6.50 11.53 5.28
C TYR A 201 7.56 12.43 4.63
N ARG A 202 8.53 12.88 5.44
CA ARG A 202 9.56 13.85 5.04
C ARG A 202 10.77 13.28 4.31
N LYS A 203 10.91 11.96 4.26
CA LYS A 203 12.06 11.29 3.61
C LYS A 203 11.61 10.39 2.45
N PRO A 204 10.90 10.94 1.45
CA PRO A 204 10.33 10.12 0.38
C PRO A 204 11.41 9.44 -0.46
N VAL A 205 11.03 8.33 -1.11
CA VAL A 205 11.96 7.48 -1.89
C VAL A 205 12.60 8.24 -3.04
N TYR A 206 11.87 9.16 -3.68
CA TYR A 206 12.41 9.93 -4.81
C TYR A 206 13.55 10.89 -4.42
N ARG A 207 13.72 11.18 -3.12
CA ARG A 207 14.86 11.93 -2.61
C ARG A 207 16.20 11.23 -2.88
N ASN A 208 16.17 9.92 -3.09
CA ASN A 208 17.34 9.10 -3.42
C ASN A 208 17.54 8.92 -4.94
N LEU A 209 16.73 9.57 -5.78
CA LEU A 209 16.94 9.56 -7.22
C LEU A 209 18.24 10.30 -7.55
N LYS A 210 18.93 9.88 -8.62
CA LYS A 210 20.19 10.51 -9.09
C LYS A 210 20.07 12.02 -9.34
N GLY A 211 18.86 12.50 -9.64
CA GLY A 211 18.58 13.93 -9.83
C GLY A 211 18.63 14.76 -8.54
N CYS A 212 18.59 14.13 -7.37
CA CYS A 212 18.75 14.79 -6.08
C CYS A 212 20.18 14.55 -5.59
N ASN A 213 20.99 15.61 -5.52
CA ASN A 213 22.38 15.49 -5.07
C ASN A 213 22.40 15.37 -3.54
N MET A 214 22.61 14.14 -3.07
CA MET A 214 22.59 13.79 -1.64
C MET A 214 23.99 13.86 -1.04
N SER A 215 24.16 14.72 -0.03
CA SER A 215 25.38 14.78 0.76
C SER A 215 25.58 13.49 1.58
N ALA A 216 26.84 13.18 1.92
CA ALA A 216 27.20 12.05 2.79
C ALA A 216 26.48 12.07 4.16
N LYS A 217 25.98 13.25 4.58
CA LYS A 217 25.17 13.45 5.80
C LYS A 217 23.67 13.21 5.63
N GLY A 218 23.20 12.80 4.43
CA GLY A 218 21.79 12.52 4.15
C GLY A 218 20.90 13.75 3.93
N GLN A 219 21.52 14.90 3.66
CA GLN A 219 20.89 16.17 3.32
C GLN A 219 20.90 16.37 1.79
N VAL A 220 19.80 16.89 1.25
CA VAL A 220 19.68 17.26 -0.18
C VAL A 220 20.35 18.62 -0.36
N SER A 221 21.19 18.77 -1.39
CA SER A 221 21.78 20.06 -1.73
C SER A 221 20.74 21.05 -2.24
N ASP A 222 20.82 22.32 -1.82
CA ASP A 222 19.94 23.42 -2.26
C ASP A 222 19.96 23.68 -3.78
N SER A 223 20.98 23.18 -4.49
CA SER A 223 21.06 23.20 -5.95
C SER A 223 20.16 22.16 -6.64
N SER A 224 19.52 21.27 -5.88
CA SER A 224 18.66 20.22 -6.40
C SER A 224 17.28 20.78 -6.80
N PRO A 225 16.55 20.11 -7.70
CA PRO A 225 15.18 20.48 -8.04
C PRO A 225 14.28 20.58 -6.80
N SER A 226 13.36 21.54 -6.79
CA SER A 226 12.45 21.80 -5.64
C SER A 226 11.66 20.56 -5.21
N TRP A 227 11.27 19.70 -6.16
CA TRP A 227 10.57 18.45 -5.86
C TRP A 227 11.40 17.44 -5.06
N CYS A 228 12.73 17.57 -4.99
CA CYS A 228 13.57 16.73 -4.13
C CYS A 228 13.33 16.96 -2.63
N HIS A 229 12.86 18.16 -2.27
CA HIS A 229 12.57 18.55 -0.88
C HIS A 229 11.09 18.34 -0.52
N ALA A 230 10.22 18.10 -1.51
CA ALA A 230 8.80 17.91 -1.30
C ALA A 230 8.53 16.69 -0.40
N PRO A 231 7.65 16.78 0.62
CA PRO A 231 7.21 15.61 1.37
C PRO A 231 6.22 14.77 0.56
N PHE A 232 6.24 13.45 0.77
CA PHE A 232 5.33 12.52 0.09
C PHE A 232 5.16 11.25 0.90
N ASP A 233 3.91 10.80 1.06
CA ASP A 233 3.57 9.60 1.81
C ASP A 233 3.27 8.42 0.88
N PRO A 234 4.14 7.38 0.81
CA PRO A 234 3.83 6.18 0.02
C PRO A 234 2.68 5.36 0.61
N GLU A 235 2.34 5.58 1.87
CA GLU A 235 1.29 4.87 2.60
C GLU A 235 0.00 5.71 2.70
N GLY A 236 -0.18 6.68 1.80
CA GLY A 236 -1.28 7.63 1.78
C GLY A 236 -2.67 7.05 1.48
N ILE A 237 -3.63 7.94 1.26
CA ILE A 237 -5.05 7.62 1.12
C ILE A 237 -5.27 6.75 -0.11
N LEU A 238 -4.69 7.14 -1.23
CA LEU A 238 -4.91 6.45 -2.50
C LEU A 238 -4.25 5.06 -2.51
N SER A 239 -3.06 4.92 -1.92
CA SER A 239 -2.39 3.62 -1.81
C SER A 239 -3.09 2.67 -0.81
N SER A 240 -3.88 3.20 0.13
CA SER A 240 -4.76 2.43 1.02
C SER A 240 -5.91 1.74 0.27
N ILE A 241 -6.43 2.34 -0.82
CA ILE A 241 -7.47 1.73 -1.66
C ILE A 241 -6.94 0.44 -2.30
N THR A 242 -5.79 0.52 -2.95
CA THR A 242 -5.10 -0.63 -3.53
C THR A 242 -4.67 -1.65 -2.47
N ALA A 243 -4.34 -1.22 -1.24
CA ALA A 243 -4.09 -2.15 -0.13
C ALA A 243 -5.35 -2.94 0.25
N ALA A 244 -6.52 -2.31 0.24
CA ALA A 244 -7.79 -2.99 0.47
C ALA A 244 -8.09 -4.03 -0.63
N VAL A 245 -7.78 -3.73 -1.89
CA VAL A 245 -7.88 -4.70 -3.00
C VAL A 245 -6.95 -5.89 -2.77
N SER A 246 -5.70 -5.65 -2.36
CA SER A 246 -4.76 -6.72 -1.97
C SER A 246 -5.31 -7.59 -0.83
N CYS A 247 -6.00 -7.00 0.14
CA CYS A 247 -6.66 -7.75 1.23
C CYS A 247 -7.81 -8.61 0.71
N ILE A 248 -8.62 -8.12 -0.24
CA ILE A 248 -9.68 -8.91 -0.89
C ILE A 248 -9.07 -10.06 -1.69
N ILE A 249 -7.94 -9.85 -2.37
CA ILE A 249 -7.20 -10.93 -3.05
C ILE A 249 -6.73 -11.97 -2.04
N GLY A 250 -6.10 -11.56 -0.94
CA GLY A 250 -5.65 -12.45 0.13
C GLY A 250 -6.81 -13.25 0.76
N LEU A 251 -7.98 -12.61 0.91
CA LEU A 251 -9.21 -13.26 1.35
C LEU A 251 -9.59 -14.45 0.44
N GLN A 252 -9.41 -14.35 -0.88
CA GLN A 252 -9.66 -15.47 -1.79
C GLN A 252 -8.74 -16.65 -1.52
N TYR A 253 -7.46 -16.40 -1.25
CA TYR A 253 -6.52 -17.46 -0.87
C TYR A 253 -6.96 -18.14 0.43
N GLY A 254 -7.43 -17.36 1.41
CA GLY A 254 -8.01 -17.86 2.66
C GLY A 254 -9.28 -18.70 2.45
N HIS A 255 -10.17 -18.30 1.53
CA HIS A 255 -11.36 -19.08 1.19
C HIS A 255 -11.01 -20.43 0.56
N VAL A 256 -10.04 -20.47 -0.36
CA VAL A 256 -9.52 -21.71 -0.93
C VAL A 256 -8.97 -22.62 0.17
N LEU A 257 -8.18 -22.06 1.09
CA LEU A 257 -7.60 -22.81 2.22
C LEU A 257 -8.68 -23.41 3.14
N ALA A 258 -9.68 -22.60 3.51
CA ALA A 258 -10.69 -22.99 4.49
C ALA A 258 -11.74 -23.99 3.95
N HIS A 259 -12.08 -23.91 2.66
CA HIS A 259 -13.20 -24.66 2.10
C HIS A 259 -12.79 -25.89 1.27
N LEU A 260 -11.67 -25.82 0.53
CA LEU A 260 -11.16 -27.01 -0.15
C LEU A 260 -10.33 -27.81 0.84
N GLN A 261 -10.62 -29.10 0.99
CA GLN A 261 -9.85 -30.01 1.84
C GLN A 261 -8.68 -30.65 1.07
N ASP A 262 -8.82 -30.82 -0.25
CA ASP A 262 -7.81 -31.45 -1.09
C ASP A 262 -6.61 -30.53 -1.38
N HIS A 263 -5.40 -31.05 -1.13
CA HIS A 263 -4.15 -30.33 -1.37
C HIS A 263 -3.95 -29.99 -2.86
N LYS A 264 -4.28 -30.93 -3.77
CA LYS A 264 -4.12 -30.69 -5.21
C LYS A 264 -5.08 -29.60 -5.71
N GLY A 265 -6.33 -29.64 -5.26
CA GLY A 265 -7.33 -28.61 -5.54
C GLY A 265 -6.93 -27.23 -5.02
N ARG A 266 -6.37 -27.13 -3.80
CA ARG A 266 -5.85 -25.88 -3.24
C ARG A 266 -4.72 -25.31 -4.11
N LEU A 267 -3.71 -26.13 -4.39
CA LEU A 267 -2.55 -25.75 -5.21
C LEU A 267 -2.98 -25.30 -6.61
N TYR A 268 -3.90 -26.03 -7.26
CA TYR A 268 -4.40 -25.68 -8.58
C TYR A 268 -5.08 -24.30 -8.60
N ASN A 269 -5.98 -24.02 -7.65
CA ASN A 269 -6.67 -22.74 -7.59
C ASN A 269 -5.72 -21.57 -7.28
N TRP A 270 -4.80 -21.74 -6.31
CA TRP A 270 -3.81 -20.72 -6.00
C TRP A 270 -2.84 -20.46 -7.16
N MET A 271 -2.40 -21.51 -7.86
CA MET A 271 -1.57 -21.38 -9.06
C MET A 271 -2.30 -20.63 -10.16
N CYS A 272 -3.57 -20.98 -10.42
CA CYS A 272 -4.40 -20.30 -11.41
C CYS A 272 -4.54 -18.80 -11.10
N PHE A 273 -4.82 -18.43 -9.85
CA PHE A 273 -4.87 -17.03 -9.44
C PHE A 273 -3.54 -16.31 -9.55
N SER A 274 -2.47 -16.93 -9.04
CA SER A 274 -1.12 -16.34 -9.07
C SER A 274 -0.67 -16.06 -10.50
N LEU A 275 -0.83 -17.04 -11.40
CA LEU A 275 -0.46 -16.90 -12.81
C LEU A 275 -1.34 -15.91 -13.56
N SER A 276 -2.65 -15.85 -13.24
CA SER A 276 -3.55 -14.86 -13.83
C SER A 276 -3.15 -13.43 -13.46
N PHE A 277 -2.82 -13.19 -12.19
CA PHE A 277 -2.32 -11.88 -11.75
C PHE A 277 -0.94 -11.55 -12.28
N LEU A 278 -0.05 -12.54 -12.40
CA LEU A 278 1.25 -12.37 -13.03
C LEU A 278 1.09 -11.91 -14.48
N ALA A 279 0.27 -12.64 -15.26
CA ALA A 279 0.00 -12.33 -16.67
C ALA A 279 -0.65 -10.93 -16.82
N LEU A 280 -1.69 -10.64 -16.03
CA LEU A 280 -2.37 -9.35 -16.09
C LEU A 280 -1.46 -8.19 -15.63
N GLY A 281 -0.70 -8.36 -14.56
CA GLY A 281 0.23 -7.35 -14.06
C GLY A 281 1.34 -7.03 -15.06
N LEU A 282 1.92 -8.05 -15.68
CA LEU A 282 2.91 -7.89 -16.75
C LEU A 282 2.30 -7.24 -17.99
N PHE A 283 1.09 -7.64 -18.39
CA PHE A 283 0.37 -7.03 -19.52
C PHE A 283 0.14 -5.52 -19.31
N LEU A 284 -0.31 -5.12 -18.11
CA LEU A 284 -0.48 -3.70 -17.78
C LEU A 284 0.85 -2.94 -17.75
N ALA A 285 1.93 -3.57 -17.29
CA ALA A 285 3.26 -2.98 -17.33
C ALA A 285 3.75 -2.75 -18.77
N LEU A 286 3.44 -3.68 -19.69
CA LEU A 286 3.78 -3.58 -21.11
C LEU A 286 2.97 -2.50 -21.85
N ILE A 287 1.69 -2.30 -21.48
CA ILE A 287 0.83 -1.25 -22.05
C ILE A 287 1.24 0.16 -21.57
N GLY A 288 2.10 0.25 -20.56
CA GLY A 288 2.68 1.52 -20.11
C GLY A 288 2.19 2.00 -18.75
N ILE A 289 1.52 1.15 -17.94
CA ILE A 289 1.28 1.45 -16.52
C ILE A 289 2.56 1.11 -15.74
N PRO A 290 3.37 2.09 -15.31
CA PRO A 290 4.69 1.83 -14.75
C PRO A 290 4.58 1.12 -13.40
N LEU A 291 5.56 0.28 -13.10
CA LEU A 291 5.69 -0.40 -11.82
C LEU A 291 6.19 0.58 -10.74
N ASN A 292 5.26 1.34 -10.16
CA ASN A 292 5.57 2.33 -9.12
C ASN A 292 5.09 1.85 -7.74
N LYS A 293 6.05 1.60 -6.83
CA LYS A 293 5.78 1.22 -5.43
C LYS A 293 5.22 2.35 -4.61
N SER A 294 5.75 3.56 -4.77
CA SER A 294 5.35 4.72 -3.98
C SER A 294 3.89 5.08 -4.18
N LEU A 295 3.36 4.87 -5.40
CA LEU A 295 1.94 5.05 -5.70
C LEU A 295 1.11 3.78 -5.50
N TYR A 296 1.75 2.64 -5.26
CA TYR A 296 1.15 1.30 -5.24
C TYR A 296 0.26 1.05 -6.47
N THR A 297 0.80 1.34 -7.66
CA THR A 297 0.13 1.20 -8.97
C THR A 297 -0.51 -0.17 -9.18
N VAL A 298 -1.57 -0.24 -10.00
CA VAL A 298 -2.31 -1.49 -10.26
C VAL A 298 -1.40 -2.60 -10.82
N SER A 299 -0.50 -2.28 -11.76
CA SER A 299 0.46 -3.25 -12.31
C SER A 299 1.40 -3.79 -11.23
N TYR A 300 1.91 -2.91 -10.36
CA TYR A 300 2.74 -3.29 -9.22
C TYR A 300 1.99 -4.12 -8.17
N MET A 301 0.76 -3.72 -7.83
CA MET A 301 -0.11 -4.45 -6.88
C MET A 301 -0.39 -5.88 -7.39
N LEU A 302 -0.73 -6.05 -8.66
CA LEU A 302 -0.97 -7.38 -9.24
C LEU A 302 0.29 -8.24 -9.27
N LEU A 303 1.43 -7.66 -9.65
CA LEU A 303 2.70 -8.39 -9.70
C LEU A 303 3.16 -8.83 -8.30
N THR A 304 3.01 -7.95 -7.30
CA THR A 304 3.30 -8.27 -5.90
C THR A 304 2.34 -9.32 -5.33
N SER A 305 1.05 -9.26 -5.68
CA SER A 305 0.05 -10.26 -5.29
C SER A 305 0.33 -11.64 -5.91
N ALA A 306 0.78 -11.67 -7.16
CA ALA A 306 1.20 -12.91 -7.83
C ALA A 306 2.42 -13.51 -7.15
N ALA A 307 3.44 -12.70 -6.86
CA ALA A 307 4.63 -13.14 -6.16
C ALA A 307 4.34 -13.66 -4.74
N SER A 308 3.46 -12.99 -3.99
CA SER A 308 3.04 -13.47 -2.67
C SER A 308 2.26 -14.78 -2.76
N GLY A 309 1.39 -14.93 -3.76
CA GLY A 309 0.67 -16.17 -4.03
C GLY A 309 1.61 -17.34 -4.34
N LEU A 310 2.58 -17.15 -5.24
CA LEU A 310 3.60 -18.16 -5.55
C LEU A 310 4.48 -18.50 -4.34
N THR A 311 4.84 -17.50 -3.54
CA THR A 311 5.60 -17.72 -2.29
C THR A 311 4.77 -18.52 -1.29
N PHE A 312 3.48 -18.21 -1.15
CA PHE A 312 2.55 -18.93 -0.28
C PHE A 312 2.40 -20.39 -0.71
N ILE A 313 2.28 -20.65 -2.01
CA ILE A 313 2.24 -22.00 -2.58
C ILE A 313 3.53 -22.78 -2.27
N ALA A 314 4.70 -22.15 -2.43
CA ALA A 314 5.98 -22.78 -2.13
C ALA A 314 6.11 -23.14 -0.65
N LEU A 315 5.75 -22.22 0.26
CA LEU A 315 5.77 -22.48 1.70
C LEU A 315 4.75 -23.56 2.11
N TYR A 316 3.54 -23.52 1.55
CA TYR A 316 2.52 -24.54 1.78
C TYR A 316 3.00 -25.92 1.34
N PHE A 317 3.62 -26.03 0.16
CA PHE A 317 4.17 -27.28 -0.32
C PHE A 317 5.31 -27.80 0.59
N LEU A 318 6.21 -26.93 1.04
CA LEU A 318 7.30 -27.31 1.94
C LEU A 318 6.79 -27.78 3.31
N VAL A 319 5.85 -27.05 3.92
CA VAL A 319 5.38 -27.32 5.29
C VAL A 319 4.32 -28.43 5.33
N ASP A 320 3.27 -28.31 4.51
CA ASP A 320 2.07 -29.16 4.65
C ASP A 320 2.04 -30.37 3.70
N VAL A 321 2.90 -30.41 2.68
CA VAL A 321 2.99 -31.57 1.77
C VAL A 321 4.26 -32.36 2.03
N HIS A 322 5.40 -31.68 2.13
CA HIS A 322 6.69 -32.36 2.26
C HIS A 322 7.02 -32.80 3.70
N VAL A 323 6.74 -31.97 4.71
CA VAL A 323 7.10 -32.26 6.11
C VAL A 323 6.06 -33.13 6.82
N THR A 324 4.76 -32.96 6.53
CA THR A 324 3.68 -33.75 7.15
C THR A 324 3.41 -35.10 6.48
N GLY A 325 4.07 -35.42 5.35
CA GLY A 325 4.15 -36.77 4.81
C GLY A 325 2.81 -37.45 4.52
N VAL A 326 1.87 -36.71 3.93
CA VAL A 326 0.63 -37.26 3.34
C VAL A 326 0.64 -37.06 1.83
#